data_AF-A0A5B2XCY1-F1
#
_entry.id   AF-A0A5B2XCY1-F1
#
_cell.length_a   1.000
_cell.length_b   1.000
_cell.length_c   1.000
_cell.angle_alpha   90.00
_cell.angle_beta   90.00
_cell.angle_gamma   90.00
#
_symmetry.space_group_name_H-M   'P 1'
#
loop_
_entity.id
_entity.type
_entity.pdbx_description
1 polymer ?
#
loop_
_entity_poly.entity_id
_entity_poly.type
_entity_poly.pdbx_seq_one_letter_code
_entity_poly.pdbx_strand_id
1 'polypeptide(L)'
;MPFLRRKLKRVAHNALPGSVTPTVQDALTVPSGIRDITFAAPKSVSVLMALLSPEDYGPGAVFTGHEAALADTLSWLDKEAAFARSGPAFLDCRGLNTTVVLHFASVSQQPHIHAHVLVEPSVTGMDGRTYPVDWGTLDQALAAASSLYLAALRHNLVESLGVTWTRDHHESEWQIVGILDTLLAVWPDTTCAFPSIPQTLVVRQR
;
A
#
# COMPACT_ATOMS: atom_id res chain seq x y z
N MET A 1 4.60 4.51 -22.69
CA MET A 1 3.71 5.61 -22.23
C MET A 1 3.96 5.88 -20.74
N PRO A 2 4.66 6.95 -20.35
CA PRO A 2 5.12 7.16 -18.96
C PRO A 2 4.22 8.13 -18.17
N PHE A 3 2.92 7.85 -18.03
CA PHE A 3 1.95 8.89 -17.60
C PHE A 3 1.76 9.08 -16.08
N LEU A 4 2.16 8.13 -15.22
CA LEU A 4 1.87 8.19 -13.78
C LEU A 4 3.03 8.58 -12.84
N ARG A 5 4.30 8.53 -13.29
CA ARG A 5 5.50 8.86 -12.46
C ARG A 5 5.59 10.34 -12.00
N ARG A 6 4.51 11.13 -12.12
CA ARG A 6 4.43 12.55 -11.73
C ARG A 6 3.28 12.90 -10.76
N LYS A 7 2.38 11.96 -10.42
CA LYS A 7 1.28 12.24 -9.44
C LYS A 7 1.63 11.93 -7.98
N LEU A 8 2.66 11.11 -7.71
CA LEU A 8 3.11 10.80 -6.36
C LEU A 8 3.83 12.00 -5.73
N LYS A 9 3.11 12.79 -4.91
CA LYS A 9 3.72 13.84 -4.07
C LYS A 9 4.26 13.24 -2.76
N ARG A 10 5.54 12.86 -2.76
CA ARG A 10 6.24 12.51 -1.51
C ARG A 10 6.31 13.73 -0.59
N VAL A 11 5.76 13.62 0.62
CA VAL A 11 5.92 14.65 1.66
C VAL A 11 7.36 14.62 2.15
N ALA A 12 8.06 15.75 2.06
CA ALA A 12 9.49 15.83 2.35
C ALA A 12 9.78 15.58 3.84
N HIS A 13 10.67 14.63 4.14
CA HIS A 13 10.87 14.08 5.49
C HIS A 13 11.62 15.01 6.48
N ASN A 14 11.92 16.26 6.10
CA ASN A 14 12.82 17.14 6.87
C ASN A 14 12.27 18.56 7.07
N ALA A 15 10.96 18.76 6.93
CA ALA A 15 10.29 19.98 7.35
C ALA A 15 9.94 19.89 8.84
N LEU A 16 10.89 20.28 9.70
CA LEU A 16 10.67 20.43 11.14
C LEU A 16 10.20 21.87 11.47
N PRO A 17 8.90 22.14 11.66
CA PRO A 17 8.49 23.26 12.50
C PRO A 17 8.94 22.97 13.94
N GLY A 18 9.55 23.95 14.60
CA GLY A 18 10.23 23.74 15.88
C GLY A 18 9.30 23.24 16.99
N SER A 19 9.66 22.09 17.58
CA SER A 19 9.13 21.51 18.82
C SER A 19 7.66 21.79 19.15
N VAL A 20 6.76 21.53 18.20
CA VAL A 20 5.33 21.41 18.51
C VAL A 20 5.10 20.02 19.09
N THR A 21 4.92 19.93 20.41
CA THR A 21 4.28 18.77 21.04
C THR A 21 2.98 18.52 20.27
N PRO A 22 2.72 17.31 19.73
CA PRO A 22 1.56 17.09 18.89
C PRO A 22 0.29 17.21 19.73
N THR A 23 -0.32 18.40 19.72
CA THR A 23 -1.63 18.62 20.33
C THR A 23 -2.61 17.67 19.66
N VAL A 24 -3.36 16.91 20.46
CA VAL A 24 -4.49 16.12 19.97
C VAL A 24 -5.59 17.11 19.60
N GLN A 25 -5.49 17.67 18.40
CA GLN A 25 -6.26 18.82 17.95
C GLN A 25 -6.91 18.47 16.62
N ASP A 26 -8.23 18.45 16.65
CA ASP A 26 -9.13 17.87 15.66
C ASP A 26 -8.78 16.41 15.32
N ALA A 27 -9.44 15.49 16.03
CA ALA A 27 -9.57 14.11 15.54
C ALA A 27 -10.11 14.18 14.10
N LEU A 28 -9.35 13.64 13.13
CA LEU A 28 -9.70 13.71 11.72
C LEU A 28 -11.13 13.20 11.53
N THR A 29 -12.06 14.10 11.20
CA THR A 29 -13.45 13.75 10.88
C THR A 29 -13.47 13.01 9.55
N VAL A 30 -13.15 11.72 9.60
CA VAL A 30 -13.19 10.77 8.47
C VAL A 30 -14.58 10.91 7.83
N PRO A 31 -14.68 11.38 6.56
CA PRO A 31 -15.96 11.45 5.86
C PRO A 31 -16.71 10.12 5.93
N SER A 32 -17.97 10.16 6.34
CA SER A 32 -18.81 8.97 6.51
C SER A 32 -18.91 8.20 5.20
N GLY A 33 -18.58 6.91 5.26
CA GLY A 33 -18.53 6.05 4.08
C GLY A 33 -17.15 5.94 3.41
N ILE A 34 -16.07 6.52 3.96
CA ILE A 34 -14.72 6.07 3.58
C ILE A 34 -14.58 4.58 3.84
N ARG A 35 -13.97 3.87 2.87
CA ARG A 35 -13.59 2.46 3.01
C ARG A 35 -12.08 2.32 3.02
N ASP A 36 -11.60 1.47 3.92
CA ASP A 36 -10.19 1.08 4.00
C ASP A 36 -9.98 -0.24 3.24
N ILE A 37 -8.89 -0.30 2.46
CA ILE A 37 -8.45 -1.47 1.72
C ILE A 37 -6.97 -1.67 2.04
N THR A 38 -6.64 -2.73 2.78
CA THR A 38 -5.27 -3.03 3.17
C THR A 38 -4.56 -3.93 2.15
N PHE A 39 -3.38 -3.51 1.70
CA PHE A 39 -2.45 -4.33 0.90
C PHE A 39 -1.23 -4.69 1.76
N ALA A 40 -1.09 -5.96 2.15
CA ALA A 40 0.01 -6.44 3.00
C ALA A 40 1.01 -7.29 2.19
N ALA A 41 2.31 -7.09 2.39
CA ALA A 41 3.36 -7.91 1.81
C ALA A 41 3.47 -9.27 2.54
N PRO A 42 3.90 -10.36 1.85
CA PRO A 42 4.11 -11.67 2.47
C PRO A 42 5.07 -11.60 3.66
N LYS A 43 4.89 -12.55 4.61
CA LYS A 43 5.63 -12.59 5.88
C LYS A 43 7.15 -12.50 5.67
N SER A 44 7.68 -13.23 4.69
CA SER A 44 9.11 -13.24 4.35
C SER A 44 9.67 -11.87 3.93
N VAL A 45 8.88 -10.99 3.31
CA VAL A 45 9.32 -9.65 2.88
C VAL A 45 9.51 -8.73 4.08
N SER A 46 8.58 -8.82 5.05
CA SER A 46 8.66 -8.07 6.30
C SER A 46 9.82 -8.55 7.17
N VAL A 47 10.10 -9.86 7.19
CA VAL A 47 11.28 -10.44 7.85
C VAL A 47 12.57 -10.00 7.16
N LEU A 48 12.67 -10.11 5.83
CA LEU A 48 13.85 -9.66 5.07
C LEU A 48 14.20 -8.20 5.36
N MET A 49 13.21 -7.30 5.33
CA MET A 49 13.40 -5.87 5.62
C MET A 49 13.96 -5.61 7.02
N ALA A 50 13.61 -6.43 8.02
CA ALA A 50 14.08 -6.32 9.39
C ALA A 50 15.42 -7.03 9.67
N LEU A 51 15.89 -7.88 8.75
CA LEU A 51 17.22 -8.52 8.82
C LEU A 51 18.30 -7.74 8.06
N LEU A 52 17.90 -6.81 7.19
CA LEU A 52 18.80 -5.92 6.46
C LEU A 52 19.17 -4.71 7.34
N SER A 53 20.43 -4.27 7.28
CA SER A 53 20.92 -3.18 8.14
C SER A 53 20.47 -1.80 7.62
N PRO A 54 20.29 -0.78 8.47
CA PRO A 54 19.87 0.56 8.03
C PRO A 54 20.85 1.24 7.04
N GLU A 55 22.13 0.89 7.10
CA GLU A 55 23.18 1.32 6.17
C GLU A 55 23.22 0.54 4.84
N ASP A 56 22.48 -0.58 4.71
CA ASP A 56 22.38 -1.32 3.46
C ASP A 56 21.49 -0.58 2.44
N TYR A 57 21.73 -0.82 1.15
CA TYR A 57 20.78 -0.45 0.10
C TYR A 57 19.44 -1.22 0.19
N GLY A 58 19.47 -2.37 0.88
CA GLY A 58 18.39 -3.35 0.98
C GLY A 58 17.03 -2.80 1.40
N PRO A 59 16.89 -2.16 2.59
CA PRO A 59 15.59 -1.68 3.07
C PRO A 59 14.97 -0.65 2.12
N GLY A 60 15.80 0.24 1.56
CA GLY A 60 15.37 1.24 0.58
C GLY A 60 14.81 0.61 -0.71
N ALA A 61 15.41 -0.49 -1.18
CA ALA A 61 14.89 -1.25 -2.31
C ALA A 61 13.54 -1.93 -1.97
N VAL A 62 13.39 -2.50 -0.76
CA VAL A 62 12.11 -3.10 -0.33
C VAL A 62 10.98 -2.06 -0.28
N PHE A 63 11.23 -0.90 0.32
CA PHE A 63 10.24 0.19 0.37
C PHE A 63 9.88 0.69 -1.03
N THR A 64 10.87 0.89 -1.90
CA THR A 64 10.65 1.32 -3.30
C THR A 64 9.85 0.30 -4.10
N GLY A 65 10.12 -1.00 -3.91
CA GLY A 65 9.39 -2.09 -4.58
C GLY A 65 7.93 -2.20 -4.13
N HIS A 66 7.65 -1.93 -2.84
CA HIS A 66 6.30 -1.84 -2.28
C HIS A 66 5.55 -0.60 -2.79
N GLU A 67 6.16 0.60 -2.75
CA GLU A 67 5.58 1.82 -3.31
C GLU A 67 5.22 1.67 -4.80
N ALA A 68 6.10 1.06 -5.59
CA ALA A 68 5.85 0.80 -7.01
C ALA A 68 4.71 -0.20 -7.24
N ALA A 69 4.69 -1.31 -6.50
CA ALA A 69 3.62 -2.32 -6.60
C ALA A 69 2.24 -1.74 -6.26
N LEU A 70 2.16 -0.86 -5.27
CA LEU A 70 0.94 -0.12 -4.95
C LEU A 70 0.55 0.86 -6.06
N ALA A 71 1.51 1.64 -6.59
CA ALA A 71 1.23 2.62 -7.64
C ALA A 71 0.68 1.96 -8.92
N ASP A 72 1.22 0.81 -9.33
CA ASP A 72 0.72 0.05 -10.48
C ASP A 72 -0.67 -0.57 -10.20
N THR A 73 -0.89 -1.09 -8.99
CA THR A 73 -2.18 -1.67 -8.58
C THR A 73 -3.28 -0.62 -8.48
N LEU A 74 -2.98 0.56 -7.92
CA LEU A 74 -3.91 1.68 -7.88
C LEU A 74 -4.18 2.20 -9.30
N SER A 75 -3.17 2.25 -10.18
CA SER A 75 -3.39 2.57 -11.58
C SER A 75 -4.30 1.56 -12.29
N TRP A 76 -4.31 0.30 -11.88
CA TRP A 76 -5.22 -0.71 -12.41
C TRP A 76 -6.64 -0.52 -11.86
N LEU A 77 -6.81 -0.32 -10.55
CA LEU A 77 -8.11 0.01 -9.94
C LEU A 77 -8.74 1.31 -10.51
N ASP A 78 -7.90 2.31 -10.81
CA ASP A 78 -8.32 3.56 -11.48
C ASP A 78 -8.94 3.34 -12.88
N LYS A 79 -8.77 2.16 -13.49
CA LYS A 79 -9.34 1.78 -14.79
C LYS A 79 -10.48 0.76 -14.66
N GLU A 80 -10.27 -0.28 -13.85
CA GLU A 80 -11.17 -1.44 -13.78
C GLU A 80 -12.21 -1.35 -12.64
N ALA A 81 -12.12 -0.33 -11.75
CA ALA A 81 -13.00 -0.18 -10.59
C ALA A 81 -13.51 1.26 -10.34
N ALA A 82 -12.94 2.27 -10.98
CA ALA A 82 -13.35 3.67 -10.82
C ALA A 82 -14.63 4.00 -11.62
N PHE A 83 -15.76 3.47 -11.17
CA PHE A 83 -17.08 3.70 -11.79
C PHE A 83 -18.06 4.38 -10.84
N ALA A 84 -19.06 5.02 -11.45
CA ALA A 84 -20.27 5.50 -10.77
C ALA A 84 -21.52 4.93 -11.45
N ARG A 85 -22.68 5.05 -10.78
CA ARG A 85 -23.99 4.73 -11.35
C ARG A 85 -24.81 5.97 -11.68
N SER A 86 -25.50 5.93 -12.81
CA SER A 86 -26.59 6.86 -13.15
C SER A 86 -27.82 6.02 -13.53
N GLY A 87 -28.62 5.67 -12.51
CA GLY A 87 -29.71 4.71 -12.64
C GLY A 87 -29.22 3.32 -13.13
N PRO A 88 -29.71 2.81 -14.27
CA PRO A 88 -29.26 1.52 -14.80
C PRO A 88 -27.86 1.58 -15.44
N ALA A 89 -27.38 2.76 -15.84
CA ALA A 89 -26.10 2.91 -16.54
C ALA A 89 -24.92 3.05 -15.57
N PHE A 90 -23.76 2.53 -15.99
CA PHE A 90 -22.45 2.88 -15.42
C PHE A 90 -21.92 4.16 -16.07
N LEU A 91 -21.06 4.88 -15.34
CA LEU A 91 -20.33 6.06 -15.81
C LEU A 91 -18.83 5.89 -15.53
N ASP A 92 -18.01 6.11 -16.56
CA ASP A 92 -16.56 6.17 -16.44
C ASP A 92 -16.15 7.37 -15.57
N CYS A 93 -15.21 7.14 -14.65
CA CYS A 93 -14.64 8.18 -13.80
C CYS A 93 -13.12 8.31 -14.01
N ARG A 94 -12.54 9.38 -13.45
CA ARG A 94 -11.12 9.75 -13.66
C ARG A 94 -10.11 8.95 -12.83
N GLY A 95 -10.58 7.95 -12.08
CA GLY A 95 -9.85 7.25 -11.02
C GLY A 95 -10.58 7.32 -9.68
N LEU A 96 -10.06 6.60 -8.69
CA LEU A 96 -10.57 6.60 -7.31
C LEU A 96 -9.96 7.78 -6.53
N ASN A 97 -10.79 8.49 -5.75
CA ASN A 97 -10.31 9.48 -4.79
C ASN A 97 -9.73 8.75 -3.57
N THR A 98 -8.42 8.48 -3.58
CA THR A 98 -7.75 7.70 -2.51
C THR A 98 -6.78 8.53 -1.69
N THR A 99 -6.58 8.11 -0.43
CA THR A 99 -5.44 8.47 0.43
C THR A 99 -4.73 7.20 0.85
N VAL A 100 -3.47 7.04 0.45
CA VAL A 100 -2.61 5.91 0.87
C VAL A 100 -1.90 6.25 2.18
N VAL A 101 -1.73 5.27 3.07
CA VAL A 101 -0.89 5.34 4.28
C VAL A 101 -0.03 4.08 4.35
N LEU A 102 1.30 4.23 4.49
CA LEU A 102 2.27 3.12 4.47
C LEU A 102 2.80 2.83 5.88
N HIS A 103 2.73 1.57 6.30
CA HIS A 103 3.20 1.09 7.59
C HIS A 103 4.20 -0.06 7.40
N PHE A 104 5.23 -0.10 8.25
CA PHE A 104 6.33 -1.07 8.17
C PHE A 104 6.46 -1.93 9.43
N ALA A 105 5.63 -1.66 10.44
CA ALA A 105 5.48 -2.44 11.66
C ALA A 105 4.00 -2.62 12.03
N SER A 106 3.67 -3.70 12.72
CA SER A 106 2.33 -3.95 13.29
C SER A 106 2.11 -3.12 14.56
N VAL A 107 0.87 -3.11 15.07
CA VAL A 107 0.53 -2.49 16.36
C VAL A 107 1.45 -3.00 17.49
N SER A 108 1.83 -4.28 17.44
CA SER A 108 2.74 -4.94 18.39
C SER A 108 4.24 -4.70 18.11
N GLN A 109 4.59 -3.72 17.26
CA GLN A 109 5.98 -3.38 16.87
C GLN A 109 6.79 -4.55 16.27
N GLN A 110 6.11 -5.51 15.65
CA GLN A 110 6.73 -6.55 14.81
C GLN A 110 6.85 -6.02 13.38
N PRO A 111 7.89 -6.38 12.61
CA PRO A 111 7.99 -6.00 11.19
C PRO A 111 6.74 -6.45 10.41
N HIS A 112 6.09 -5.52 9.70
CA HIS A 112 4.89 -5.80 8.90
C HIS A 112 4.69 -4.70 7.84
N ILE A 113 5.06 -4.99 6.59
CA ILE A 113 4.94 -4.05 5.48
C ILE A 113 3.52 -4.12 4.91
N HIS A 114 2.74 -3.06 5.11
CA HIS A 114 1.36 -2.97 4.66
C HIS A 114 0.94 -1.52 4.38
N ALA A 115 -0.02 -1.36 3.49
CA ALA A 115 -0.58 -0.07 3.12
C ALA A 115 -2.09 -0.05 3.33
N HIS A 116 -2.60 0.97 4.00
CA HIS A 116 -4.02 1.28 4.08
C HIS A 116 -4.38 2.25 2.94
N VAL A 117 -5.32 1.85 2.09
CA VAL A 117 -5.84 2.69 1.00
C VAL A 117 -7.24 3.13 1.38
N LEU A 118 -7.33 4.37 1.88
CA LEU A 118 -8.57 5.00 2.28
C LEU A 118 -9.26 5.58 1.02
N VAL A 119 -10.32 4.95 0.56
CA VAL A 119 -11.12 5.36 -0.60
C VAL A 119 -12.26 6.27 -0.14
N GLU A 120 -12.31 7.49 -0.66
CA GLU A 120 -13.43 8.41 -0.46
C GLU A 120 -14.71 7.86 -1.14
N PRO A 121 -15.91 8.03 -0.56
CA PRO A 121 -17.17 7.50 -1.09
C PRO A 121 -17.65 8.18 -2.40
N SER A 122 -16.78 8.93 -3.08
CA SER A 122 -17.11 9.69 -4.27
C SER A 122 -16.00 9.63 -5.32
N VAL A 123 -16.40 9.72 -6.58
CA VAL A 123 -15.52 9.73 -7.76
C VAL A 123 -15.90 10.91 -8.66
N THR A 124 -14.95 11.36 -9.49
CA THR A 124 -15.20 12.42 -10.47
C THR A 124 -15.43 11.78 -11.84
N GLY A 125 -16.65 11.93 -12.38
CA GLY A 125 -17.00 11.47 -13.73
C GLY A 125 -16.17 12.16 -14.81
N MET A 126 -16.13 11.58 -16.01
CA MET A 126 -15.43 12.21 -17.14
C MET A 126 -15.97 13.62 -17.47
N ASP A 127 -17.27 13.84 -17.28
CA ASP A 127 -17.95 15.15 -17.39
C ASP A 127 -17.51 16.20 -16.34
N GLY A 128 -16.76 15.78 -15.32
CA GLY A 128 -16.26 16.64 -14.24
C GLY A 128 -17.21 16.80 -13.06
N ARG A 129 -18.34 16.07 -13.01
CA ARG A 129 -19.23 16.04 -11.85
C ARG A 129 -18.80 14.98 -10.82
N THR A 130 -19.14 15.22 -9.56
CA THR A 130 -18.93 14.25 -8.48
C THR A 130 -20.12 13.30 -8.38
N TYR A 131 -19.84 12.01 -8.29
CA TYR A 131 -20.83 10.94 -8.15
C TYR A 131 -20.45 10.01 -6.98
N PRO A 132 -21.40 9.28 -6.38
CA PRO A 132 -21.07 8.16 -5.49
C PRO A 132 -20.36 7.05 -6.28
N VAL A 133 -19.35 6.44 -5.67
CA VAL A 133 -18.61 5.32 -6.26
C VAL A 133 -19.45 4.03 -6.28
N ASP A 134 -19.34 3.23 -7.35
CA ASP A 134 -19.93 1.89 -7.39
C ASP A 134 -19.06 0.92 -6.59
N TRP A 135 -19.40 0.76 -5.30
CA TRP A 135 -18.72 -0.18 -4.41
C TRP A 135 -18.78 -1.63 -4.91
N GLY A 136 -19.83 -2.02 -5.63
CA GLY A 136 -20.02 -3.39 -6.11
C GLY A 136 -18.99 -3.78 -7.16
N THR A 137 -18.66 -2.89 -8.10
CA THR A 137 -17.57 -3.13 -9.06
C THR A 137 -16.20 -3.09 -8.36
N LEU A 138 -15.99 -2.19 -7.39
CA LEU A 138 -14.75 -2.18 -6.62
C LEU A 138 -14.53 -3.49 -5.86
N ASP A 139 -15.54 -4.00 -5.15
CA ASP A 139 -15.47 -5.24 -4.38
C ASP A 139 -15.14 -6.46 -5.24
N GLN A 140 -15.69 -6.53 -6.46
CA GLN A 140 -15.35 -7.57 -7.44
C GLN A 140 -13.90 -7.46 -7.93
N ALA A 141 -13.34 -6.25 -7.99
CA ALA A 141 -11.95 -6.02 -8.44
C ALA A 141 -10.89 -6.29 -7.36
N LEU A 142 -11.22 -6.28 -6.07
CA LEU A 142 -10.22 -6.35 -4.97
C LEU A 142 -9.36 -7.64 -4.99
N ALA A 143 -9.95 -8.78 -5.33
CA ALA A 143 -9.21 -10.05 -5.39
C ALA A 143 -8.13 -10.05 -6.51
N ALA A 144 -8.45 -9.43 -7.65
CA ALA A 144 -7.50 -9.23 -8.74
C ALA A 144 -6.46 -8.16 -8.39
N ALA A 145 -6.87 -7.06 -7.77
CA ALA A 145 -5.94 -6.01 -7.30
C ALA A 145 -4.91 -6.55 -6.30
N SER A 146 -5.33 -7.34 -5.31
CA SER A 146 -4.41 -8.00 -4.36
C SER A 146 -3.43 -8.93 -5.08
N SER A 147 -3.92 -9.73 -6.03
CA SER A 147 -3.08 -10.62 -6.85
C SER A 147 -2.04 -9.85 -7.70
N LEU A 148 -2.44 -8.70 -8.27
CA LEU A 148 -1.58 -7.81 -9.04
C LEU A 148 -0.52 -7.13 -8.16
N TYR A 149 -0.91 -6.59 -6.99
CA TYR A 149 0.01 -6.02 -6.01
C TYR A 149 1.08 -7.03 -5.60
N LEU A 150 0.67 -8.26 -5.24
CA LEU A 150 1.61 -9.32 -4.87
C LEU A 150 2.52 -9.72 -6.06
N ALA A 151 2.01 -9.74 -7.29
CA ALA A 151 2.81 -10.05 -8.47
C ALA A 151 3.84 -8.95 -8.79
N ALA A 152 3.43 -7.68 -8.76
CA ALA A 152 4.30 -6.52 -8.96
C ALA A 152 5.37 -6.44 -7.87
N LEU A 153 5.01 -6.68 -6.60
CA LEU A 153 5.97 -6.73 -5.49
C LEU A 153 7.03 -7.82 -5.71
N ARG A 154 6.62 -9.04 -6.11
CA ARG A 154 7.58 -10.12 -6.41
C ARG A 154 8.56 -9.72 -7.52
N HIS A 155 8.06 -9.18 -8.62
CA HIS A 155 8.90 -8.72 -9.74
C HIS A 155 9.87 -7.61 -9.31
N ASN A 156 9.37 -6.57 -8.64
CA ASN A 156 10.18 -5.45 -8.18
C ASN A 156 11.33 -5.88 -7.26
N LEU A 157 11.11 -6.88 -6.40
CA LEU A 157 12.14 -7.41 -5.50
C LEU A 157 13.12 -8.37 -6.22
N VAL A 158 12.69 -9.12 -7.24
CA VAL A 158 13.62 -9.87 -8.12
C VAL A 158 14.58 -8.89 -8.81
N GLU A 159 14.06 -7.84 -9.45
CA GLU A 159 14.87 -6.87 -10.21
C GLU A 159 15.83 -6.05 -9.32
N SER A 160 15.43 -5.71 -8.09
CA SER A 160 16.20 -4.81 -7.22
C SER A 160 17.11 -5.52 -6.22
N LEU A 161 16.82 -6.77 -5.84
CA LEU A 161 17.55 -7.51 -4.80
C LEU A 161 17.98 -8.93 -5.23
N GLY A 162 17.58 -9.41 -6.41
CA GLY A 162 17.90 -10.76 -6.87
C GLY A 162 17.26 -11.89 -6.05
N VAL A 163 16.26 -11.59 -5.22
CA VAL A 163 15.60 -12.59 -4.37
C VAL A 163 14.86 -13.63 -5.20
N THR A 164 14.90 -14.89 -4.77
CA THR A 164 14.13 -15.98 -5.38
C THR A 164 12.89 -16.29 -4.55
N TRP A 165 11.85 -16.78 -5.22
CA TRP A 165 10.53 -16.98 -4.64
C TRP A 165 10.11 -18.44 -4.73
N THR A 166 9.55 -18.96 -3.64
CA THR A 166 8.87 -20.25 -3.59
C THR A 166 7.40 -20.08 -3.21
N ARG A 167 6.60 -21.10 -3.49
CA ARG A 167 5.19 -21.18 -3.10
C ARG A 167 4.94 -22.60 -2.60
N ASP A 168 4.92 -22.77 -1.29
CA ASP A 168 4.59 -24.07 -0.72
C ASP A 168 3.12 -24.42 -0.96
N HIS A 169 2.86 -25.73 -1.06
CA HIS A 169 1.56 -26.30 -1.37
C HIS A 169 0.56 -26.18 -0.21
N HIS A 170 1.05 -26.01 1.02
CA HIS A 170 0.21 -25.87 2.21
C HIS A 170 -0.22 -24.41 2.47
N GLU A 171 0.74 -23.49 2.58
CA GLU A 171 0.49 -22.07 2.88
C GLU A 171 -0.24 -21.32 1.74
N SER A 172 -0.14 -21.81 0.49
CA SER A 172 -0.67 -21.17 -0.72
C SER A 172 -0.15 -19.75 -1.05
N GLU A 173 0.59 -19.09 -0.16
CA GLU A 173 1.29 -17.82 -0.42
C GLU A 173 2.69 -17.99 -1.02
N TRP A 174 3.20 -16.91 -1.61
CA TRP A 174 4.58 -16.85 -2.10
C TRP A 174 5.50 -16.26 -1.02
N GLN A 175 6.57 -16.97 -0.68
CA GLN A 175 7.59 -16.52 0.26
C GLN A 175 8.98 -16.45 -0.41
N ILE A 176 9.88 -15.63 0.14
CA ILE A 176 11.27 -15.50 -0.29
C ILE A 176 12.08 -16.70 0.20
N VAL A 177 12.80 -17.35 -0.70
CA VAL A 177 13.67 -18.50 -0.41
C VAL A 177 14.82 -18.08 0.51
N GLY A 178 15.11 -18.89 1.52
CA GLY A 178 16.19 -18.66 2.49
C GLY A 178 15.78 -17.91 3.76
N ILE A 179 14.56 -17.38 3.84
CA ILE A 179 13.96 -17.01 5.12
C ILE A 179 13.55 -18.29 5.86
N LEU A 180 13.96 -18.44 7.11
CA LEU A 180 13.68 -19.63 7.92
C LEU A 180 12.20 -19.70 8.31
N ASP A 181 11.60 -20.90 8.21
CA ASP A 181 10.20 -21.14 8.58
C ASP A 181 9.88 -20.75 10.03
N THR A 182 10.87 -20.84 10.92
CA THR A 182 10.74 -20.39 12.32
C THR A 182 10.47 -18.89 12.47
N LEU A 183 10.90 -18.06 11.51
CA LEU A 183 10.62 -16.62 11.45
C LEU A 183 9.30 -16.30 10.72
N LEU A 184 8.71 -17.30 10.05
CA LEU A 184 7.42 -17.18 9.35
C LEU A 184 6.27 -17.64 10.26
N ALA A 185 6.42 -18.84 10.85
CA ALA A 185 5.45 -19.46 11.75
C ALA A 185 5.38 -18.82 13.15
N VAL A 186 6.49 -18.22 13.61
CA VAL A 186 6.54 -17.47 14.87
C VAL A 186 7.15 -16.11 14.59
N TRP A 187 6.36 -15.05 14.79
CA TRP A 187 6.94 -13.72 14.99
C TRP A 187 7.70 -13.74 16.32
N PRO A 188 9.03 -13.53 16.35
CA PRO A 188 9.79 -13.56 17.60
C PRO A 188 9.41 -12.37 18.50
N ASP A 189 9.62 -12.50 19.81
CA ASP A 189 9.35 -11.46 20.83
C ASP A 189 10.23 -10.21 20.69
N THR A 190 11.07 -10.14 19.66
CA THR A 190 11.88 -8.97 19.31
C THR A 190 10.98 -7.83 18.84
N THR A 191 10.62 -6.94 19.78
CA THR A 191 10.12 -5.60 19.45
C THR A 191 11.17 -4.87 18.63
N CYS A 192 10.94 -4.81 17.31
CA CYS A 192 11.89 -4.20 16.38
C CYS A 192 11.73 -2.69 16.49
N ALA A 193 12.50 -2.08 17.40
CA ALA A 193 12.56 -0.65 17.63
C ALA A 193 13.26 0.07 16.46
N PHE A 194 12.58 0.11 15.31
CA PHE A 194 13.06 0.80 14.11
C PHE A 194 13.34 2.28 14.43
N PRO A 195 14.50 2.83 14.03
CA PRO A 195 14.69 4.27 14.00
C PRO A 195 13.60 4.86 13.08
N SER A 196 12.95 5.95 13.51
CA SER A 196 11.62 6.38 13.06
C SER A 196 11.40 6.39 11.54
N ILE A 197 10.98 5.25 10.98
CA ILE A 197 10.50 5.14 9.60
C ILE A 197 9.19 5.94 9.52
N PRO A 198 9.00 6.83 8.52
CA PRO A 198 7.77 7.61 8.39
C PRO A 198 6.56 6.67 8.19
N GLN A 199 5.76 6.51 9.24
CA GLN A 199 4.60 5.61 9.34
C GLN A 199 3.40 6.05 8.47
N THR A 200 3.58 7.00 7.56
CA THR A 200 2.52 7.65 6.79
C THR A 200 3.14 8.35 5.58
N LEU A 201 2.78 7.89 4.37
CA LEU A 201 3.06 8.58 3.11
C LEU A 201 1.73 8.88 2.41
N VAL A 202 1.15 10.05 2.71
CA VAL A 202 -0.13 10.50 2.12
C VAL A 202 0.03 10.76 0.62
N VAL A 203 -0.23 9.75 -0.19
CA VAL A 203 -0.51 9.89 -1.62
C VAL A 203 -1.99 10.16 -1.77
N ARG A 204 -2.37 11.39 -2.17
CA ARG A 204 -3.76 11.74 -2.51
C ARG A 204 -3.94 11.88 -4.02
N GLN A 205 -4.75 11.01 -4.62
CA GLN A 205 -5.17 11.13 -6.02
C GLN A 205 -6.23 12.24 -6.17
N ARG A 206 -6.18 12.92 -7.33
CA ARG A 206 -7.16 13.91 -7.86
C ARG A 206 -7.02 13.95 -9.38
#